data_AF-A0A6M4A952-F1
#
_entry.id   AF-A0A6M4A952-F1
#
_cell.length_a   1.000
_cell.length_b   1.000
_cell.length_c   1.000
_cell.angle_alpha   90.00
_cell.angle_beta   90.00
_cell.angle_gamma   90.00
#
_symmetry.space_group_name_H-M   'P 1'
#
loop_
_entity.id
_entity.type
_entity.pdbx_description
1 polymer ?
#
loop_
_entity_poly.entity_id
_entity_poly.type
_entity_poly.pdbx_seq_one_letter_code
_entity_poly.pdbx_strand_id
1 'polypeptide(L)'
;MGGQSAQLIVFDSSKVPGQILEKTSSAYQIYAAQLQAADRLAEQAQFSIFMNHHPILGFGPAFKSGNPALQDIMQLSHPQRLFPAKVQATLAGHVHLFEAISFASDHPTQFVAGNGGSSLDQALPSQVPAGATPYAKAEVAHFSNSNQAGFMTMERVGASWKMQAWDQLGKPISSCVMQDNKTSCATP
;
A
#
# COMPACT_ATOMS: atom_id res chain seq x y z
N MET A 1 -15.76 -5.08 27.07
CA MET A 1 -15.16 -4.15 26.09
C MET A 1 -14.28 -4.97 25.15
N GLY A 2 -14.84 -5.45 24.03
CA GLY A 2 -14.05 -6.21 23.05
C GLY A 2 -13.25 -5.24 22.20
N GLY A 3 -11.92 -5.23 22.35
CA GLY A 3 -11.06 -4.40 21.52
C GLY A 3 -11.22 -4.80 20.05
N GLN A 4 -11.50 -3.84 19.17
CA GLN A 4 -11.49 -4.09 17.73
C GLN A 4 -10.10 -4.65 17.35
N SER A 5 -10.06 -5.90 16.92
CA SER A 5 -8.87 -6.55 16.38
C SER A 5 -8.66 -6.08 14.94
N ALA A 6 -7.40 -5.86 14.56
CA ALA A 6 -7.04 -5.70 13.16
C ALA A 6 -6.70 -7.06 12.55
N GLN A 7 -7.19 -7.31 11.34
CA GLN A 7 -6.84 -8.48 10.55
C GLN A 7 -5.69 -8.13 9.61
N LEU A 8 -4.73 -9.05 9.47
CA LEU A 8 -3.70 -8.97 8.44
C LEU A 8 -4.05 -9.99 7.35
N ILE A 9 -4.14 -9.54 6.10
CA ILE A 9 -4.35 -10.40 4.93
C ILE A 9 -3.04 -10.40 4.14
N VAL A 10 -2.34 -11.54 4.11
CA VAL A 10 -1.08 -11.67 3.39
C VAL A 10 -1.33 -12.31 2.03
N PHE A 11 -0.98 -11.60 0.97
CA PHE A 11 -1.17 -12.00 -0.42
C PHE A 11 0.19 -12.23 -1.11
N ASP A 12 0.36 -13.40 -1.71
CA ASP A 12 1.57 -13.73 -2.45
C ASP A 12 1.56 -13.05 -3.83
N SER A 13 2.46 -12.09 -4.00
CA SER A 13 2.69 -11.40 -5.27
C SER A 13 4.09 -11.68 -5.84
N SER A 14 4.82 -12.67 -5.32
CA SER A 14 6.23 -12.91 -5.63
C SER A 14 6.56 -13.03 -7.12
N LYS A 15 5.62 -13.53 -7.93
CA LYS A 15 5.80 -13.75 -9.38
C LYS A 15 4.93 -12.85 -10.26
N VAL A 16 4.34 -11.79 -9.71
CA VAL A 16 3.45 -10.94 -10.51
C VAL A 16 4.29 -10.08 -11.46
N PRO A 17 3.96 -10.02 -12.76
CA PRO A 17 4.73 -9.20 -13.70
C PRO A 17 4.38 -7.72 -13.57
N GLY A 18 5.23 -6.87 -14.14
CA GLY A 18 5.00 -5.42 -14.27
C GLY A 18 4.12 -5.03 -15.45
N GLN A 19 3.35 -5.96 -16.03
CA GLN A 19 2.47 -5.76 -17.19
C GLN A 19 1.20 -6.59 -17.04
N ILE A 20 0.11 -6.19 -17.69
CA ILE A 20 -1.17 -6.90 -17.63
C ILE A 20 -0.99 -8.37 -18.09
N LEU A 21 -1.67 -9.27 -17.41
CA LEU A 21 -1.67 -10.70 -17.71
C LEU A 21 -2.79 -11.04 -18.70
N GLU A 22 -2.52 -11.97 -19.62
CA GLU A 22 -3.55 -12.54 -20.48
C GLU A 22 -4.60 -13.29 -19.64
N LYS A 23 -5.89 -13.00 -19.87
CA LYS A 23 -7.00 -13.55 -19.07
C LYS A 23 -7.11 -15.07 -19.13
N THR A 24 -6.59 -15.68 -20.19
CA THR A 24 -6.55 -17.14 -20.39
C THR A 24 -5.32 -17.80 -19.76
N SER A 25 -4.34 -17.03 -19.27
CA SER A 25 -3.13 -17.57 -18.68
C SER A 25 -3.38 -18.19 -17.30
N SER A 26 -2.63 -19.25 -16.97
CA SER A 26 -2.69 -19.86 -15.63
C SER A 26 -2.31 -18.87 -14.53
N ALA A 27 -1.38 -17.95 -14.80
CA ALA A 27 -0.97 -16.92 -13.85
C ALA A 27 -2.14 -15.99 -13.49
N TYR A 28 -2.91 -15.52 -14.50
CA TYR A 28 -4.10 -14.71 -14.28
C TYR A 28 -5.12 -15.44 -13.39
N GLN A 29 -5.41 -16.70 -13.71
CA GLN A 29 -6.39 -17.50 -12.97
C GLN A 29 -5.98 -17.72 -11.51
N ILE A 30 -4.69 -17.95 -11.25
CA ILE A 30 -4.13 -18.09 -9.90
C ILE A 30 -4.33 -16.79 -9.11
N TYR A 31 -3.96 -15.64 -9.68
CA TYR A 31 -4.11 -14.36 -8.98
C TYR A 31 -5.56 -13.97 -8.77
N ALA A 32 -6.45 -14.23 -9.73
CA ALA A 32 -7.88 -14.02 -9.57
C ALA A 32 -8.44 -14.86 -8.41
N ALA A 33 -8.07 -16.14 -8.31
CA ALA A 33 -8.50 -17.01 -7.23
C ALA A 33 -7.96 -16.57 -5.85
N GLN A 34 -6.70 -16.13 -5.79
CA GLN A 34 -6.10 -15.59 -4.56
C GLN A 34 -6.78 -14.28 -4.11
N LEU A 35 -7.07 -13.37 -5.04
CA LEU A 35 -7.77 -12.11 -4.73
C LEU A 35 -9.21 -12.37 -4.25
N GLN A 36 -9.93 -13.32 -4.86
CA GLN A 36 -11.23 -13.74 -4.35
C GLN A 36 -11.15 -14.35 -2.93
N ALA A 37 -10.07 -15.05 -2.60
CA ALA A 37 -9.84 -15.54 -1.24
C ALA A 37 -9.56 -14.40 -0.26
N ALA A 38 -8.77 -13.41 -0.66
CA ALA A 38 -8.52 -12.21 0.12
C ALA A 38 -9.80 -11.40 0.37
N ASP A 39 -10.68 -11.29 -0.64
CA ASP A 39 -12.00 -10.65 -0.51
C ASP A 39 -12.82 -11.33 0.58
N ARG A 40 -12.91 -12.67 0.56
CA ARG A 40 -13.64 -13.44 1.58
C ARG A 40 -13.06 -13.27 2.98
N LEU A 41 -11.73 -13.12 3.10
CA LEU A 41 -11.08 -12.87 4.40
C LEU A 41 -11.42 -11.48 4.92
N ALA A 42 -11.43 -10.46 4.06
CA ALA A 42 -11.72 -9.07 4.45
C ALA A 42 -13.12 -8.91 5.05
N GLU A 43 -14.10 -9.70 4.61
CA GLU A 43 -15.46 -9.69 5.17
C GLU A 43 -15.54 -10.24 6.62
N GLN A 44 -14.48 -10.89 7.11
CA GLN A 44 -14.45 -11.47 8.46
C GLN A 44 -14.01 -10.48 9.54
N ALA A 45 -13.62 -9.27 9.16
CA ALA A 45 -13.15 -8.24 10.09
C ALA A 45 -13.76 -6.87 9.77
N GLN A 46 -13.77 -5.97 10.75
CA GLN A 46 -14.19 -4.59 10.54
C GLN A 46 -13.05 -3.70 10.00
N PHE A 47 -11.80 -4.17 10.16
CA PHE A 47 -10.60 -3.47 9.76
C PHE A 47 -9.53 -4.48 9.37
N SER A 48 -9.08 -4.40 8.12
CA SER A 48 -8.02 -5.26 7.57
C SER A 48 -6.89 -4.43 6.97
N ILE A 49 -5.68 -4.95 7.12
CA ILE A 49 -4.48 -4.47 6.45
C ILE A 49 -4.11 -5.51 5.40
N PHE A 50 -4.09 -5.11 4.14
CA PHE A 50 -3.69 -5.99 3.03
C PHE A 50 -2.19 -5.87 2.79
N MET A 51 -1.49 -6.99 2.80
CA MET A 51 -0.04 -7.04 2.74
C MET A 51 0.40 -7.83 1.52
N ASN A 52 1.31 -7.28 0.72
CA ASN A 52 1.92 -7.98 -0.39
C ASN A 52 3.35 -7.46 -0.66
N HIS A 53 4.03 -7.99 -1.66
CA HIS A 53 5.38 -7.54 -2.00
C HIS A 53 5.33 -6.30 -2.90
N HIS A 54 4.54 -6.32 -3.97
CA HIS A 54 4.50 -5.29 -5.01
C HIS A 54 3.42 -4.21 -4.73
N PRO A 55 3.74 -2.92 -4.62
CA PRO A 55 2.76 -1.87 -4.34
C PRO A 55 1.64 -1.83 -5.39
N ILE A 56 0.39 -1.80 -4.92
CA ILE A 56 -0.80 -1.69 -5.79
C ILE A 56 -1.21 -0.23 -5.93
N LEU A 57 -1.09 0.55 -4.85
CA LEU A 57 -1.43 1.96 -4.77
C LEU A 57 -0.20 2.82 -4.43
N GLY A 58 1.00 2.28 -4.62
CA GLY A 58 2.28 2.98 -4.41
C GLY A 58 2.87 3.54 -5.69
N PHE A 59 3.85 4.44 -5.57
CA PHE A 59 4.69 4.82 -6.70
C PHE A 59 5.94 3.93 -6.76
N GLY A 60 6.50 3.80 -7.96
CA GLY A 60 7.87 3.36 -8.16
C GLY A 60 8.75 4.52 -8.63
N PRO A 61 10.02 4.25 -9.00
CA PRO A 61 10.94 5.25 -9.52
C PRO A 61 10.30 6.11 -10.63
N ALA A 62 10.58 7.42 -10.60
CA ALA A 62 10.00 8.41 -11.50
C ALA A 62 8.45 8.44 -11.52
N PHE A 63 7.81 8.21 -10.36
CA PHE A 63 6.35 8.17 -10.22
C PHE A 63 5.67 7.12 -11.10
N LYS A 64 6.35 5.98 -11.38
CA LYS A 64 5.71 4.85 -12.04
C LYS A 64 4.51 4.38 -11.21
N SER A 65 3.36 4.16 -11.86
CA SER A 65 2.15 3.67 -11.19
C SER A 65 2.34 2.28 -10.56
N GLY A 66 1.41 1.93 -9.66
CA GLY A 66 1.39 0.63 -8.98
C GLY A 66 1.25 -0.56 -9.94
N ASN A 67 1.33 -1.78 -9.41
CA ASN A 67 1.43 -2.98 -10.25
C ASN A 67 0.21 -3.16 -11.19
N PRO A 68 0.39 -3.05 -12.52
CA PRO A 68 -0.74 -3.03 -13.45
C PRO A 68 -1.45 -4.38 -13.58
N ALA A 69 -0.74 -5.50 -13.39
CA ALA A 69 -1.35 -6.83 -13.44
C ALA A 69 -2.33 -7.03 -12.28
N LEU A 70 -1.94 -6.64 -11.06
CA LEU A 70 -2.83 -6.71 -9.91
C LEU A 70 -4.00 -5.75 -10.05
N GLN A 71 -3.76 -4.51 -10.46
CA GLN A 71 -4.83 -3.53 -10.67
C GLN A 71 -5.85 -4.00 -11.73
N ASP A 72 -5.41 -4.62 -12.83
CA ASP A 72 -6.32 -5.17 -13.85
C ASP A 72 -7.25 -6.25 -13.28
N ILE A 73 -6.69 -7.21 -12.55
CA ILE A 73 -7.48 -8.33 -11.98
C ILE A 73 -8.42 -7.82 -10.88
N MET A 74 -7.95 -6.92 -10.01
CA MET A 74 -8.73 -6.37 -8.90
C MET A 74 -9.94 -5.56 -9.35
N GLN A 75 -9.88 -4.95 -10.55
CA GLN A 75 -11.01 -4.22 -11.12
C GLN A 75 -12.22 -5.11 -11.44
N LEU A 76 -12.06 -6.43 -11.52
CA LEU A 76 -13.20 -7.35 -11.71
C LEU A 76 -14.16 -7.36 -10.53
N SER A 77 -13.64 -7.32 -9.30
CA SER A 77 -14.44 -7.31 -8.07
C SER A 77 -14.67 -5.89 -7.56
N HIS A 78 -13.65 -5.04 -7.64
CA HIS A 78 -13.62 -3.72 -7.03
C HIS A 78 -13.20 -2.65 -8.05
N PRO A 79 -14.05 -2.35 -9.06
CA PRO A 79 -13.67 -1.55 -10.23
C PRO A 79 -13.27 -0.09 -9.91
N GLN A 80 -13.61 0.42 -8.72
CA GLN A 80 -13.29 1.79 -8.31
C GLN A 80 -12.16 1.84 -7.28
N ARG A 81 -12.24 0.98 -6.24
CA ARG A 81 -11.39 1.03 -5.04
C ARG A 81 -10.22 0.04 -5.06
N LEU A 82 -10.26 -0.94 -5.97
CA LEU A 82 -9.40 -2.13 -6.04
C LEU A 82 -9.49 -3.10 -4.84
N PHE A 83 -9.97 -2.65 -3.67
CA PHE A 83 -10.03 -3.45 -2.45
C PHE A 83 -11.43 -3.48 -1.83
N PRO A 84 -11.80 -4.55 -1.10
CA PRO A 84 -12.99 -4.58 -0.26
C PRO A 84 -13.01 -3.43 0.74
N ALA A 85 -14.19 -2.88 1.03
CA ALA A 85 -14.35 -1.71 1.91
C ALA A 85 -13.76 -1.87 3.32
N LYS A 86 -13.54 -3.11 3.79
CA LYS A 86 -12.92 -3.40 5.10
C LYS A 86 -11.39 -3.36 5.09
N VAL A 87 -10.76 -3.33 3.92
CA VAL A 87 -9.32 -3.06 3.79
C VAL A 87 -9.10 -1.56 3.86
N GLN A 88 -8.52 -1.07 4.95
CA GLN A 88 -8.31 0.36 5.19
C GLN A 88 -6.87 0.81 4.99
N ALA A 89 -5.92 -0.13 5.03
CA ALA A 89 -4.52 0.12 4.75
C ALA A 89 -3.92 -1.01 3.91
N THR A 90 -2.91 -0.68 3.11
CA THR A 90 -2.08 -1.63 2.40
C THR A 90 -0.61 -1.44 2.77
N LEU A 91 0.14 -2.55 2.84
CA LEU A 91 1.57 -2.54 3.14
C LEU A 91 2.30 -3.35 2.08
N ALA A 92 3.30 -2.73 1.46
CA ALA A 92 4.13 -3.35 0.45
C ALA A 92 5.62 -3.04 0.64
N GLY A 93 6.46 -3.77 -0.11
CA GLY A 93 7.88 -3.50 -0.28
C GLY A 93 8.18 -3.27 -1.76
N HIS A 94 9.11 -4.05 -2.32
CA HIS A 94 9.55 -4.05 -3.72
C HIS A 94 10.25 -2.77 -4.18
N VAL A 95 9.62 -1.62 -3.99
CA VAL A 95 10.22 -0.29 -4.21
C VAL A 95 11.10 0.02 -3.00
N HIS A 96 12.38 0.28 -3.24
CA HIS A 96 13.38 0.44 -2.19
C HIS A 96 13.37 1.87 -1.61
N LEU A 97 12.18 2.32 -1.20
CA LEU A 97 11.89 3.57 -0.52
C LEU A 97 10.97 3.31 0.68
N PHE A 98 10.89 4.31 1.56
CA PHE A 98 9.69 4.51 2.38
C PHE A 98 8.72 5.40 1.60
N GLU A 99 7.44 5.03 1.55
CA GLU A 99 6.34 5.88 1.08
C GLU A 99 5.12 5.73 1.99
N ALA A 100 4.42 6.84 2.21
CA ALA A 100 3.08 6.87 2.76
C ALA A 100 2.20 7.71 1.85
N ILE A 101 1.20 7.09 1.24
CA ILE A 101 0.28 7.72 0.28
C ILE A 101 -1.14 7.59 0.80
N SER A 102 -1.82 8.72 0.95
CA SER A 102 -3.25 8.76 1.23
C SER A 102 -4.00 9.45 0.10
N PHE A 103 -5.26 9.08 -0.07
CA PHE A 103 -6.07 9.46 -1.22
C PHE A 103 -7.23 10.37 -0.82
N ALA A 104 -7.67 11.26 -1.71
CA ALA A 104 -8.91 12.01 -1.54
C ALA A 104 -10.11 11.08 -1.73
N SER A 105 -10.03 10.23 -2.76
CA SER A 105 -10.96 9.13 -3.05
C SER A 105 -11.02 8.07 -1.94
N ASP A 106 -12.02 7.18 -2.01
CA ASP A 106 -12.20 6.04 -1.10
C ASP A 106 -11.27 4.88 -1.47
N HIS A 107 -9.97 5.07 -1.31
CA HIS A 107 -8.95 4.01 -1.40
C HIS A 107 -8.29 3.80 -0.03
N PRO A 108 -7.79 2.59 0.29
CA PRO A 108 -6.96 2.39 1.46
C PRO A 108 -5.66 3.22 1.33
N THR A 109 -5.13 3.73 2.45
CA THR A 109 -3.77 4.28 2.46
C THR A 109 -2.79 3.19 2.04
N GLN A 110 -1.80 3.53 1.21
CA GLN A 110 -0.67 2.67 0.91
C GLN A 110 0.56 3.10 1.72
N PHE A 111 1.15 2.14 2.43
CA PHE A 111 2.51 2.22 2.93
C PHE A 111 3.43 1.35 2.09
N VAL A 112 4.57 1.91 1.70
CA VAL A 112 5.69 1.19 1.11
C VAL A 112 6.83 1.25 2.10
N ALA A 113 7.33 0.11 2.54
CA ALA A 113 8.45 -0.01 3.48
C ALA A 113 9.49 -0.97 2.90
N GLY A 114 9.93 -0.71 1.67
CA GLY A 114 10.90 -1.54 0.96
C GLY A 114 12.35 -1.09 1.14
N ASN A 115 12.60 -0.03 1.92
CA ASN A 115 13.91 0.54 2.23
C ASN A 115 14.74 -0.27 3.25
N GLY A 116 14.58 -1.59 3.33
CA GLY A 116 15.18 -2.44 4.36
C GLY A 116 16.70 -2.65 4.29
N GLY A 117 17.39 -2.18 3.25
CA GLY A 117 18.86 -2.24 3.13
C GLY A 117 19.42 -2.81 1.82
N SER A 118 18.57 -3.12 0.84
CA SER A 118 19.00 -3.31 -0.56
C SER A 118 19.34 -1.98 -1.23
N SER A 119 19.76 -2.01 -2.51
CA SER A 119 20.07 -0.82 -3.29
C SER A 119 18.88 0.15 -3.37
N LEU A 120 18.94 1.21 -2.58
CA LEU A 120 17.89 2.22 -2.48
C LEU A 120 17.57 2.83 -3.85
N ASP A 121 16.28 3.05 -4.09
CA ASP A 121 15.83 3.81 -5.25
C ASP A 121 16.13 5.31 -5.03
N GLN A 122 16.09 6.09 -6.12
CA GLN A 122 16.18 7.54 -6.01
C GLN A 122 14.96 8.08 -5.26
N ALA A 123 15.18 9.07 -4.39
CA ALA A 123 14.10 9.77 -3.71
C ALA A 123 13.13 10.36 -4.74
N LEU A 124 11.83 10.26 -4.44
CA LEU A 124 10.82 10.96 -5.21
C LEU A 124 10.72 12.40 -4.72
N PRO A 125 10.53 13.39 -5.61
CA PRO A 125 10.18 14.75 -5.21
C PRO A 125 9.04 14.76 -4.18
N SER A 126 9.13 15.62 -3.18
CA SER A 126 8.10 15.74 -2.13
C SER A 126 6.75 16.17 -2.68
N GLN A 127 6.75 16.91 -3.79
CA GLN A 127 5.55 17.26 -4.54
C GLN A 127 5.27 16.21 -5.62
N VAL A 128 4.09 15.60 -5.54
CA VAL A 128 3.59 14.73 -6.61
C VAL A 128 3.28 15.58 -7.84
N PRO A 129 3.83 15.27 -9.03
CA PRO A 129 3.52 15.99 -10.26
C PRO A 129 2.02 16.00 -10.54
N ALA A 130 1.52 17.09 -11.15
CA ALA A 130 0.13 17.18 -11.53
C ALA A 130 -0.27 16.01 -12.45
N GLY A 131 -1.34 15.30 -12.08
CA GLY A 131 -1.85 14.15 -12.83
C GLY A 131 -1.10 12.82 -12.57
N ALA A 132 0.01 12.83 -11.83
CA ALA A 132 0.65 11.58 -11.42
C ALA A 132 -0.20 10.87 -10.37
N THR A 133 -0.57 9.62 -10.65
CA THR A 133 -1.35 8.79 -9.74
C THR A 133 -0.89 7.33 -9.80
N PRO A 134 -0.85 6.62 -8.66
CA PRO A 134 -0.52 5.21 -8.65
C PRO A 134 -1.63 4.36 -9.30
N TYR A 135 -2.85 4.87 -9.40
CA TYR A 135 -3.98 4.24 -10.08
C TYR A 135 -4.96 5.30 -10.58
N ALA A 136 -5.44 5.22 -11.83
CA ALA A 136 -6.20 6.29 -12.48
C ALA A 136 -7.40 6.86 -11.69
N LYS A 137 -8.01 6.09 -10.78
CA LYS A 137 -9.16 6.51 -9.95
C LYS A 137 -8.78 6.89 -8.51
N ALA A 138 -7.50 6.81 -8.16
CA ALA A 138 -6.95 7.11 -6.85
C ALA A 138 -6.29 8.50 -6.85
N GLU A 139 -7.08 9.54 -6.55
CA GLU A 139 -6.54 10.89 -6.41
C GLU A 139 -5.70 11.02 -5.12
N VAL A 140 -4.43 11.40 -5.25
CA VAL A 140 -3.50 11.55 -4.11
C VAL A 140 -3.85 12.81 -3.31
N ALA A 141 -4.10 12.65 -2.01
CA ALA A 141 -4.33 13.76 -1.07
C ALA A 141 -3.13 14.04 -0.16
N HIS A 142 -2.32 13.02 0.12
CA HIS A 142 -1.12 13.15 0.95
C HIS A 142 -0.03 12.21 0.45
N PHE A 143 1.21 12.69 0.45
CA PHE A 143 2.38 11.94 0.06
C PHE A 143 3.57 12.30 0.94
N SER A 144 4.21 11.28 1.51
CA SER A 144 5.51 11.39 2.19
C SER A 144 6.39 10.26 1.67
N ASN A 145 7.65 10.55 1.38
CA ASN A 145 8.61 9.53 0.98
C ASN A 145 10.00 9.79 1.55
N SER A 146 10.83 8.76 1.58
CA SER A 146 12.24 8.86 1.91
C SER A 146 13.03 7.73 1.24
N ASN A 147 14.22 8.05 0.73
CA ASN A 147 15.18 7.07 0.25
C ASN A 147 16.20 6.66 1.32
N GLN A 148 15.96 6.96 2.60
CA GLN A 148 16.84 6.53 3.67
C GLN A 148 16.56 5.07 4.04
N ALA A 149 17.61 4.26 4.19
CA ALA A 149 17.46 2.87 4.62
C ALA A 149 16.92 2.78 6.06
N GLY A 150 16.03 1.83 6.31
CA GLY A 150 15.27 1.81 7.55
C GLY A 150 14.15 0.77 7.61
N PHE A 151 13.20 0.99 8.52
CA PHE A 151 12.01 0.17 8.72
C PHE A 151 10.84 1.03 9.21
N MET A 152 9.63 0.47 9.23
CA MET A 152 8.42 1.12 9.74
C MET A 152 7.82 0.32 10.89
N THR A 153 7.36 1.00 11.94
CA THR A 153 6.50 0.43 12.98
C THR A 153 5.06 0.91 12.83
N MET A 154 4.11 0.09 13.27
CA MET A 154 2.67 0.38 13.27
C MET A 154 2.12 0.12 14.66
N GLU A 155 1.66 1.16 15.34
CA GLU A 155 1.20 1.12 16.73
C GLU A 155 -0.25 1.60 16.81
N ARG A 156 -1.13 0.79 17.40
CA ARG A 156 -2.54 1.18 17.59
C ARG A 156 -2.67 2.12 18.79
N VAL A 157 -3.19 3.32 18.56
CA VAL A 157 -3.43 4.35 19.58
C VAL A 157 -4.92 4.70 19.59
N GLY A 158 -5.68 4.09 20.50
CA GLY A 158 -7.14 4.21 20.54
C GLY A 158 -7.79 3.63 19.28
N ALA A 159 -8.52 4.46 18.54
CA ALA A 159 -9.11 4.11 17.24
C ALA A 159 -8.18 4.43 16.05
N SER A 160 -7.05 5.07 16.30
CA SER A 160 -6.08 5.47 15.28
C SER A 160 -4.85 4.57 15.27
N TRP A 161 -4.00 4.74 14.26
CA TRP A 161 -2.71 4.10 14.16
C TRP A 161 -1.61 5.14 14.01
N LYS A 162 -0.55 4.99 14.78
CA LYS A 162 0.71 5.71 14.58
C LYS A 162 1.61 4.83 13.70
N MET A 163 2.00 5.35 12.54
CA MET A 163 2.99 4.72 11.68
C MET A 163 4.27 5.55 11.77
N GLN A 164 5.38 4.92 12.13
CA GLN A 164 6.65 5.61 12.32
C GLN A 164 7.71 4.95 11.45
N ALA A 165 8.28 5.71 10.53
CA ALA A 165 9.47 5.30 9.81
C ALA A 165 10.71 5.65 10.62
N TRP A 166 11.67 4.73 10.64
CA TRP A 166 12.92 4.80 11.38
C TRP A 166 14.08 4.52 10.45
N ASP A 167 15.21 5.20 10.63
CA ASP A 167 16.46 4.83 9.98
C ASP A 167 17.13 3.64 10.69
N GLN A 168 18.25 3.18 10.14
CA GLN A 168 19.03 2.06 10.70
C GLN A 168 19.55 2.31 12.12
N LEU A 169 19.60 3.57 12.57
CA LEU A 169 20.05 3.97 13.91
C LEU A 169 18.87 4.22 14.86
N GLY A 170 17.63 4.01 14.40
CA GLY A 170 16.43 4.29 15.18
C GLY A 170 16.06 5.77 15.26
N LYS A 171 16.57 6.62 14.36
CA LYS A 171 16.14 8.02 14.25
C LYS A 171 14.87 8.11 13.40
N PRO A 172 13.90 8.95 13.78
CA PRO A 172 12.65 9.07 13.04
C PRO A 172 12.91 9.67 11.66
N ILE A 173 12.30 9.08 10.63
CA ILE A 173 12.29 9.57 9.24
C ILE A 173 11.00 10.34 8.94
N SER A 174 9.86 9.73 9.31
CA SER A 174 8.52 10.27 9.08
C SER A 174 7.58 9.71 10.13
N SER A 175 6.74 10.56 10.71
CA SER A 175 5.70 10.19 11.68
C SER A 175 4.34 10.43 11.06
N CYS A 176 3.53 9.38 10.96
CA CYS A 176 2.20 9.43 10.36
C CYS A 176 1.14 9.01 11.36
N VAL A 177 -0.01 9.67 11.29
CA VAL A 177 -1.23 9.24 11.97
C VAL A 177 -2.22 8.79 10.90
N MET A 178 -2.73 7.56 11.06
CA MET A 178 -3.77 7.01 10.23
C MET A 178 -5.06 6.84 11.03
N GLN A 179 -6.14 7.36 10.48
CA GLN A 179 -7.49 7.14 10.96
C GLN A 179 -8.31 6.58 9.79
N ASP A 180 -8.93 5.42 10.01
CA ASP A 180 -9.59 4.65 8.96
C ASP A 180 -8.64 4.42 7.75
N ASN A 181 -8.99 4.94 6.58
CA ASN A 181 -8.19 4.88 5.36
C ASN A 181 -7.45 6.18 5.02
N LYS A 182 -7.38 7.13 5.96
CA LYS A 182 -6.74 8.43 5.75
C LYS A 182 -5.47 8.54 6.57
N THR A 183 -4.43 9.11 5.99
CA THR A 183 -3.13 9.25 6.64
C THR A 183 -2.54 10.62 6.38
N SER A 184 -2.05 11.24 7.44
CA SER A 184 -1.25 12.46 7.39
C SER A 184 0.09 12.20 8.07
N CYS A 185 1.16 12.59 7.39
CA CYS A 185 2.51 12.50 7.91
C CYS A 185 3.11 13.87 8.14
N ALA A 186 4.00 13.93 9.12
CA ALA A 186 4.93 15.03 9.32
C ALA A 186 6.35 14.46 9.27
N THR A 187 7.24 15.21 8.61
CA THR A 187 8.68 15.05 8.84
C THR A 187 8.98 15.52 10.27
N PRO A 188 9.82 14.81 11.03
CA PRO A 188 10.23 15.22 12.37
C PRO A 188 10.87 16.61 12.42
#